data_AF-A0A7K5G3C0-F1
#
_entry.id   AF-A0A7K5G3C0-F1
#
_cell.length_a   1.000
_cell.length_b   1.000
_cell.length_c   1.000
_cell.angle_alpha   90.00
_cell.angle_beta   90.00
_cell.angle_gamma   90.00
#
_symmetry.space_group_name_H-M   'P 1'
#
loop_
_entity.id
_entity.type
_entity.pdbx_description
1 polymer ?
#
loop_
_entity_poly.entity_id
_entity_poly.type
_entity_poly.pdbx_seq_one_letter_code
_entity_poly.pdbx_strand_id
1 'polypeptide(L)'
;MAGPATLLASIGHQAGALRMLRAVAAPHPPHSPPQPSHSQTFSTRGSGPAWHSLGEEAEVFKAGGAQELEGERRAPGKSPKEGEEIGDLSPLSPGEPRTEKLTWPRLARCETLREMALRSKMSRLVEATSQLVQVEQALLLPLLQQHPLPLHPKDSIEFRNICSHMALQREGQQFERDLHEAHQCLKTIIEKLLCSLAIFPSDSYIPVRSALRQILQNLLAM
;
A
#
# COMPACT_ATOMS: atom_id res chain seq x y z
N MET A 1 -31.84 20.22 7.27
CA MET A 1 -31.57 20.26 5.81
C MET A 1 -30.14 20.70 5.61
N ALA A 2 -29.34 19.97 4.81
CA ALA A 2 -27.94 20.31 4.58
C ALA A 2 -27.85 21.39 3.48
N GLY A 3 -27.10 22.45 3.76
CA GLY A 3 -26.96 23.58 2.85
C GLY A 3 -25.71 23.47 1.95
N PRO A 4 -25.44 24.49 1.12
CA PRO A 4 -24.26 24.56 0.27
C PRO A 4 -22.94 24.34 1.03
N ALA A 5 -22.84 24.80 2.27
CA ALA A 5 -21.65 24.60 3.12
C ALA A 5 -21.35 23.12 3.39
N THR A 6 -22.38 22.29 3.58
CA THR A 6 -22.21 20.85 3.79
C THR A 6 -21.71 20.16 2.53
N LEU A 7 -22.20 20.56 1.35
CA LEU A 7 -21.68 20.05 0.08
C LEU A 7 -20.23 20.46 -0.12
N LEU A 8 -19.88 21.72 0.13
CA LEU A 8 -18.49 22.19 0.00
C LEU A 8 -17.54 21.43 0.92
N ALA A 9 -17.95 21.12 2.15
CA ALA A 9 -17.18 20.26 3.04
C ALA A 9 -17.02 18.84 2.46
N SER A 10 -18.10 18.24 1.95
CA SER A 10 -18.08 16.93 1.27
C SER A 10 -17.09 16.91 0.10
N ILE A 11 -17.22 17.88 -0.82
CA ILE A 11 -16.32 18.05 -1.97
C ILE A 11 -14.87 18.18 -1.48
N GLY A 12 -14.62 18.96 -0.43
CA GLY A 12 -13.29 19.11 0.16
C GLY A 12 -12.70 17.79 0.64
N HIS A 13 -13.49 16.94 1.29
CA HIS A 13 -13.06 15.61 1.72
C HIS A 13 -12.77 14.69 0.53
N GLN A 14 -13.67 14.65 -0.47
CA GLN A 14 -13.49 13.84 -1.68
C GLN A 14 -12.30 14.31 -2.53
N ALA A 15 -12.06 15.62 -2.65
CA ALA A 15 -10.89 16.18 -3.33
C ALA A 15 -9.59 15.86 -2.57
N GLY A 16 -9.64 15.86 -1.24
CA GLY A 16 -8.55 15.35 -0.39
C GLY A 16 -8.25 13.87 -0.66
N ALA A 17 -9.30 13.05 -0.70
CA ALA A 17 -9.21 11.62 -1.03
C ALA A 17 -8.60 11.39 -2.41
N LEU A 18 -9.07 12.13 -3.43
CA LEU A 18 -8.57 12.06 -4.80
C LEU A 18 -7.08 12.36 -4.90
N ARG A 19 -6.56 13.35 -4.15
CA ARG A 19 -5.12 13.63 -4.10
C ARG A 19 -4.33 12.46 -3.54
N MET A 20 -4.84 11.80 -2.50
CA MET A 20 -4.20 10.61 -1.92
C MET A 20 -4.23 9.44 -2.89
N LEU A 21 -5.38 9.16 -3.53
CA LEU A 21 -5.51 8.12 -4.54
C LEU A 21 -4.55 8.32 -5.71
N ARG A 22 -4.42 9.55 -6.22
CA ARG A 22 -3.45 9.88 -7.28
C ARG A 22 -2.01 9.67 -6.83
N ALA A 23 -1.68 10.03 -5.59
CA ALA A 23 -0.34 9.80 -5.04
C ALA A 23 -0.02 8.31 -4.89
N VAL A 24 -1.01 7.50 -4.52
CA VAL A 24 -0.91 6.04 -4.40
C VAL A 24 -0.80 5.36 -5.76
N ALA A 25 -1.55 5.83 -6.75
CA ALA A 25 -1.53 5.30 -8.12
C ALA A 25 -0.26 5.68 -8.91
N ALA A 26 0.51 6.67 -8.42
CA ALA A 26 1.75 7.07 -9.06
C ALA A 26 2.82 5.96 -8.94
N PRO A 27 3.61 5.69 -10.00
CA PRO A 27 4.67 4.69 -9.96
C PRO A 27 5.69 4.99 -8.86
N HIS A 28 6.11 3.96 -8.14
CA HIS A 28 7.13 4.11 -7.09
C HIS A 28 8.47 4.54 -7.71
N PRO A 29 9.16 5.52 -7.11
CA PRO A 29 10.59 5.66 -7.36
C PRO A 29 11.30 4.37 -6.92
N PRO A 30 12.37 3.93 -7.60
CA PRO A 30 13.07 2.71 -7.23
C PRO A 30 13.54 2.81 -5.78
N HIS A 31 13.00 1.97 -4.91
CA HIS A 31 13.43 1.87 -3.53
C HIS A 31 14.94 1.60 -3.52
N SER A 32 15.70 2.51 -2.93
CA SER A 32 17.06 2.21 -2.53
C SER A 32 16.95 1.18 -1.39
N PRO A 33 17.67 0.04 -1.44
CA PRO A 33 17.61 -0.92 -0.37
C PRO A 33 18.03 -0.26 0.94
N PRO A 34 17.39 -0.60 2.08
CA PRO A 34 17.84 -0.11 3.38
C PRO A 34 19.31 -0.51 3.54
N GLN A 35 20.17 0.47 3.73
CA GLN A 35 21.57 0.23 4.04
C GLN A 35 21.64 -0.68 5.27
N PRO A 36 22.39 -1.79 5.22
CA PRO A 36 22.61 -2.59 6.41
C PRO A 36 23.37 -1.72 7.41
N SER A 37 22.77 -1.53 8.59
CA SER A 37 23.42 -0.89 9.73
C SER A 37 24.76 -1.59 9.97
N HIS A 38 25.85 -0.86 9.78
CA HIS A 38 27.19 -1.36 10.06
C HIS A 38 27.29 -1.80 11.52
N SER A 39 27.36 -3.10 11.73
CA SER A 39 27.76 -3.72 12.99
C SER A 39 29.22 -3.34 13.27
N GLN A 40 29.47 -2.44 14.22
CA GLN A 40 30.81 -2.27 14.79
C GLN A 40 31.00 -3.27 15.92
N THR A 41 31.85 -4.26 15.68
CA THR A 41 32.38 -5.18 16.69
C THR A 41 33.73 -4.71 17.22
N PHE A 42 33.75 -4.46 18.53
CA PHE A 42 34.81 -4.60 19.55
C PHE A 42 36.15 -3.85 19.42
N SER A 43 36.52 -3.13 20.50
CA SER A 43 37.60 -3.55 21.44
C SER A 43 37.56 -2.82 22.80
N THR A 44 37.34 -3.62 23.86
CA THR A 44 38.10 -3.76 25.12
C THR A 44 38.50 -2.57 26.03
N ARG A 45 37.98 -2.65 27.27
CA ARG A 45 38.66 -2.58 28.60
C ARG A 45 38.49 -1.32 29.48
N GLY A 46 37.95 -1.55 30.69
CA GLY A 46 38.05 -0.68 31.88
C GLY A 46 36.81 -0.82 32.78
N SER A 47 36.72 -1.88 33.60
CA SER A 47 36.94 -1.87 35.07
C SER A 47 35.88 -1.07 35.87
N GLY A 48 35.08 -1.78 36.71
CA GLY A 48 33.98 -1.27 37.54
C GLY A 48 34.39 -0.39 38.75
N PRO A 49 33.54 -0.18 39.80
CA PRO A 49 32.70 -1.19 40.45
C PRO A 49 31.26 -0.75 40.86
N ALA A 50 30.57 -1.74 41.43
CA ALA A 50 29.17 -1.88 41.86
C ALA A 50 28.70 -1.00 43.04
N TRP A 51 27.36 -0.82 43.14
CA TRP A 51 26.61 -0.87 44.42
C TRP A 51 25.16 -1.41 44.23
N HIS A 52 24.89 -2.58 44.84
CA HIS A 52 23.72 -3.02 45.64
C HIS A 52 22.27 -2.64 45.23
N SER A 53 21.41 -3.63 44.91
CA SER A 53 20.41 -4.33 45.79
C SER A 53 19.09 -3.53 45.90
N LEU A 54 17.85 -4.03 45.98
CA LEU A 54 17.20 -5.31 46.32
C LEU A 54 15.70 -5.11 45.98
N GLY A 55 14.98 -6.13 45.52
CA GLY A 55 13.52 -6.05 45.36
C GLY A 55 12.91 -7.15 44.50
N GLU A 56 13.12 -8.40 44.90
CA GLU A 56 12.29 -9.54 44.52
C GLU A 56 10.85 -9.32 45.01
N GLU A 57 9.85 -9.74 44.23
CA GLU A 57 9.02 -10.90 44.58
C GLU A 57 8.48 -11.56 43.31
N ALA A 58 8.50 -12.89 43.35
CA ALA A 58 8.16 -13.83 42.31
C ALA A 58 6.85 -14.54 42.64
N GLU A 59 6.13 -15.01 41.62
CA GLU A 59 5.55 -16.38 41.54
C GLU A 59 5.01 -16.55 40.10
N VAL A 60 5.62 -17.37 39.24
CA VAL A 60 5.55 -18.85 39.12
C VAL A 60 4.18 -19.34 38.67
N PHE A 61 4.11 -19.82 37.42
CA PHE A 61 3.66 -21.18 37.10
C PHE A 61 4.44 -21.71 35.88
N LYS A 62 5.31 -22.70 36.15
CA LYS A 62 5.88 -23.72 35.25
C LYS A 62 4.76 -24.76 34.99
N ALA A 63 4.73 -25.67 34.01
CA ALA A 63 5.70 -26.36 33.17
C ALA A 63 4.93 -26.91 31.94
N GLY A 64 5.53 -27.21 30.79
CA GLY A 64 6.43 -28.33 30.51
C GLY A 64 6.08 -28.86 29.09
N GLY A 65 6.93 -29.50 28.31
CA GLY A 65 8.28 -29.99 28.52
C GLY A 65 9.00 -30.17 27.18
N ALA A 66 10.31 -30.36 27.28
CA ALA A 66 11.25 -30.59 26.20
C ALA A 66 11.21 -32.03 25.66
N GLN A 67 11.67 -32.23 24.43
CA GLN A 67 12.61 -33.31 24.13
C GLN A 67 13.38 -33.04 22.82
N GLU A 68 14.65 -32.66 22.98
CA GLU A 68 15.76 -33.08 22.11
C GLU A 68 15.86 -34.61 22.11
N LEU A 69 16.27 -35.22 21.00
CA LEU A 69 17.58 -35.91 20.90
C LEU A 69 17.81 -36.58 19.55
N GLU A 70 19.09 -36.61 19.23
CA GLU A 70 19.79 -37.19 18.10
C GLU A 70 19.45 -38.66 17.81
N GLY A 71 19.67 -39.01 16.53
CA GLY A 71 19.70 -40.38 16.04
C GLY A 71 20.81 -40.53 14.99
N GLU A 72 22.05 -40.50 15.45
CA GLU A 72 23.27 -40.98 14.80
C GLU A 72 23.08 -42.37 14.16
N ARG A 73 23.46 -42.54 12.88
CA ARG A 73 24.08 -43.78 12.35
C ARG A 73 25.01 -43.49 11.16
N ARG A 74 26.32 -43.63 11.38
CA ARG A 74 27.32 -44.07 10.39
C ARG A 74 27.19 -45.60 10.17
N ALA A 75 27.77 -46.30 9.20
CA ALA A 75 29.00 -46.21 8.38
C ALA A 75 28.87 -47.24 7.20
N PRO A 76 29.94 -47.76 6.55
CA PRO A 76 31.21 -47.20 6.06
C PRO A 76 31.50 -47.58 4.57
N GLY A 77 32.33 -46.80 3.87
CA GLY A 77 32.78 -47.13 2.50
C GLY A 77 34.17 -46.61 2.16
N LYS A 78 35.18 -47.35 2.61
CA LYS A 78 36.58 -47.50 2.12
C LYS A 78 37.17 -46.43 1.17
N SER A 79 38.25 -45.80 1.64
CA SER A 79 39.42 -45.36 0.86
C SER A 79 40.54 -46.45 0.96
N PRO A 80 41.80 -46.31 0.47
CA PRO A 80 42.47 -45.28 -0.38
C PRO A 80 43.45 -45.86 -1.45
N LYS A 81 44.14 -44.98 -2.20
CA LYS A 81 45.52 -45.01 -2.78
C LYS A 81 45.53 -44.49 -4.24
N GLU A 82 46.53 -43.79 -4.80
CA GLU A 82 47.81 -43.18 -4.40
C GLU A 82 48.29 -42.32 -5.62
N GLY A 83 49.12 -41.30 -5.38
CA GLY A 83 50.09 -40.69 -6.33
C GLY A 83 49.57 -39.56 -7.24
N GLU A 84 50.31 -38.51 -7.62
CA GLU A 84 51.70 -38.03 -7.48
C GLU A 84 51.63 -36.48 -7.63
N GLU A 85 52.22 -35.67 -6.75
CA GLU A 85 53.52 -34.96 -6.86
C GLU A 85 53.66 -33.84 -7.93
N ILE A 86 53.51 -32.59 -7.46
CA ILE A 86 54.34 -31.36 -7.60
C ILE A 86 54.88 -30.88 -8.97
N GLY A 87 54.69 -29.57 -9.22
CA GLY A 87 55.55 -28.66 -10.00
C GLY A 87 54.71 -27.71 -10.88
N ASP A 88 54.94 -26.41 -11.07
CA ASP A 88 55.98 -25.43 -10.70
C ASP A 88 55.42 -24.00 -11.04
N LEU A 89 56.16 -22.96 -10.70
CA LEU A 89 55.83 -21.53 -10.56
C LEU A 89 55.60 -20.72 -11.87
N SER A 90 55.10 -19.48 -11.67
CA SER A 90 54.61 -18.37 -12.54
C SER A 90 55.58 -17.82 -13.64
N PRO A 91 55.44 -16.63 -14.32
CA PRO A 91 54.40 -15.56 -14.39
C PRO A 91 54.11 -14.86 -15.78
N LEU A 92 53.09 -13.98 -15.81
CA LEU A 92 52.84 -12.74 -16.61
C LEU A 92 52.96 -12.70 -18.17
N SER A 93 51.93 -12.20 -18.87
CA SER A 93 51.88 -10.91 -19.66
C SER A 93 50.63 -10.84 -20.61
N PRO A 94 50.36 -9.77 -21.41
CA PRO A 94 49.15 -8.93 -21.29
C PRO A 94 48.30 -8.81 -22.57
N GLY A 95 47.01 -8.46 -22.47
CA GLY A 95 46.19 -8.15 -23.64
C GLY A 95 44.75 -7.75 -23.29
N GLU A 96 44.40 -6.52 -23.65
CA GLU A 96 43.11 -5.80 -23.53
C GLU A 96 41.84 -6.58 -23.99
N PRO A 97 40.59 -6.09 -23.81
CA PRO A 97 40.19 -4.73 -23.45
C PRO A 97 39.15 -4.61 -22.32
N ARG A 98 39.07 -3.36 -21.86
CA ARG A 98 38.08 -2.78 -20.97
C ARG A 98 36.70 -3.37 -21.20
N THR A 99 36.17 -3.99 -20.16
CA THR A 99 34.77 -4.32 -20.00
C THR A 99 33.94 -3.07 -20.25
N GLU A 100 33.40 -2.93 -21.46
CA GLU A 100 32.22 -2.13 -21.70
C GLU A 100 31.17 -2.63 -20.71
N LYS A 101 31.04 -1.87 -19.63
CA LYS A 101 29.98 -2.04 -18.65
C LYS A 101 28.71 -1.55 -19.34
N LEU A 102 28.20 -2.37 -20.26
CA LEU A 102 26.84 -2.33 -20.74
C LEU A 102 26.00 -2.43 -19.48
N THR A 103 25.55 -1.27 -19.00
CA THR A 103 24.50 -1.18 -18.01
C THR A 103 23.28 -1.79 -18.66
N TRP A 104 23.11 -3.10 -18.46
CA TRP A 104 21.88 -3.79 -18.75
C TRP A 104 20.74 -2.93 -18.22
N PRO A 105 19.75 -2.57 -19.06
CA PRO A 105 18.54 -1.92 -18.59
C PRO A 105 18.03 -2.78 -17.43
N ARG A 106 18.04 -2.22 -16.21
CA ARG A 106 17.53 -2.90 -15.02
C ARG A 106 16.21 -3.53 -15.40
N LEU A 107 16.18 -4.85 -15.44
CA LEU A 107 15.03 -5.64 -15.88
C LEU A 107 13.82 -5.14 -15.09
N ALA A 108 12.94 -4.37 -15.76
CA ALA A 108 11.71 -3.92 -15.13
C ALA A 108 10.93 -5.18 -14.78
N ARG A 109 10.66 -5.38 -13.49
CA ARG A 109 9.86 -6.52 -13.03
C ARG A 109 8.54 -6.50 -13.81
N CYS A 110 8.23 -7.61 -14.49
CA CYS A 110 6.93 -7.76 -15.15
C CYS A 110 5.84 -7.72 -14.07
N GLU A 111 4.85 -6.82 -14.22
CA GLU A 111 3.68 -6.79 -13.35
C GLU A 111 2.92 -8.12 -13.46
N THR A 112 2.52 -8.66 -12.32
CA THR A 112 1.63 -9.84 -12.25
C THR A 112 0.21 -9.46 -12.65
N LEU A 113 -0.61 -10.42 -13.10
CA LEU A 113 -2.04 -10.18 -13.38
C LEU A 113 -2.79 -9.55 -12.19
N ARG A 114 -2.41 -9.93 -10.97
CA ARG A 114 -2.96 -9.34 -9.73
C ARG A 114 -2.58 -7.86 -9.61
N GLU A 115 -1.31 -7.52 -9.81
CA GLU A 115 -0.84 -6.12 -9.78
C GLU A 115 -1.53 -5.29 -10.88
N MET A 116 -1.67 -5.84 -12.09
CA MET A 116 -2.41 -5.19 -13.17
C MET A 116 -3.90 -4.98 -12.82
N ALA A 117 -4.56 -5.97 -12.22
CA ALA A 117 -5.95 -5.86 -11.80
C ALA A 117 -6.14 -4.80 -10.70
N LEU A 118 -5.26 -4.78 -9.70
CA LEU A 118 -5.27 -3.76 -8.65
C LEU A 118 -5.02 -2.36 -9.21
N ARG A 119 -4.06 -2.22 -10.14
CA ARG A 119 -3.78 -0.96 -10.82
C ARG A 119 -4.97 -0.48 -11.64
N SER A 120 -5.63 -1.37 -12.38
CA SER A 120 -6.86 -1.09 -13.14
C SER A 120 -7.99 -0.62 -12.22
N LYS A 121 -8.24 -1.34 -11.12
CA LYS A 121 -9.24 -0.98 -10.12
C LYS A 121 -8.94 0.38 -9.47
N MET A 122 -7.70 0.63 -9.10
CA MET A 122 -7.26 1.91 -8.54
C MET A 122 -7.46 3.07 -9.54
N SER A 123 -7.07 2.87 -10.81
CA SER A 123 -7.26 3.86 -11.87
C SER A 123 -8.74 4.22 -12.04
N ARG A 124 -9.62 3.22 -12.06
CA ARG A 124 -11.07 3.44 -12.15
C ARG A 124 -11.63 4.15 -10.92
N LEU A 125 -11.14 3.84 -9.72
CA LEU A 125 -11.54 4.53 -8.50
C LEU A 125 -11.12 6.02 -8.53
N VAL A 126 -9.90 6.31 -8.99
CA VAL A 126 -9.40 7.68 -9.20
C VAL A 126 -10.31 8.44 -10.17
N GLU A 127 -10.63 7.80 -11.31
CA GLU A 127 -11.48 8.39 -12.34
C GLU A 127 -12.89 8.67 -11.82
N ALA A 128 -13.54 7.69 -11.19
CA ALA A 128 -14.88 7.83 -10.63
C ALA A 128 -14.94 8.91 -9.53
N THR A 129 -13.91 8.99 -8.68
CA THR A 129 -13.81 10.04 -7.66
C THR A 129 -13.63 11.42 -8.30
N SER A 130 -12.82 11.51 -9.35
CA SER A 130 -12.61 12.76 -10.10
C SER A 130 -13.91 13.24 -10.76
N GLN A 131 -14.65 12.33 -11.40
CA GLN A 131 -15.95 12.63 -12.01
C GLN A 131 -16.97 13.04 -10.97
N LEU A 132 -17.03 12.36 -9.81
CA LEU A 132 -17.94 12.73 -8.72
C LEU A 132 -17.67 14.15 -8.24
N VAL A 133 -16.40 14.46 -7.92
CA VAL A 133 -15.97 15.79 -7.49
C VAL A 133 -16.30 16.86 -8.53
N GLN A 134 -16.18 16.56 -9.82
CA GLN A 134 -16.55 17.46 -10.91
C GLN A 134 -18.06 17.67 -11.00
N VAL A 135 -18.86 16.60 -10.94
CA VAL A 135 -20.33 16.68 -10.98
C VAL A 135 -20.87 17.45 -9.79
N GLU A 136 -20.33 17.20 -8.59
CA GLU A 136 -20.74 17.92 -7.39
C GLU A 136 -20.44 19.42 -7.50
N GLN A 137 -19.27 19.81 -8.01
CA GLN A 137 -18.89 21.23 -8.17
C GLN A 137 -19.64 21.92 -9.31
N ALA A 138 -19.70 21.30 -10.49
CA ALA A 138 -20.17 21.95 -11.71
C ALA A 138 -21.70 21.91 -11.84
N LEU A 139 -22.33 20.84 -11.37
CA LEU A 139 -23.75 20.59 -11.61
C LEU A 139 -24.57 20.63 -10.32
N LEU A 140 -24.10 20.02 -9.22
CA LEU A 140 -24.90 19.94 -7.99
C LEU A 140 -24.84 21.22 -7.16
N LEU A 141 -23.65 21.82 -7.00
CA LEU A 141 -23.45 23.01 -6.17
C LEU A 141 -24.33 24.20 -6.59
N PRO A 142 -24.48 24.55 -7.89
CA PRO A 142 -25.41 25.61 -8.30
C PRO A 142 -26.87 25.31 -7.95
N LEU A 143 -27.29 24.05 -8.01
CA LEU A 143 -28.67 23.65 -7.70
C LEU A 143 -28.96 23.73 -6.20
N LEU A 144 -27.97 23.45 -5.35
CA LEU A 144 -28.12 23.55 -3.89
C LEU A 144 -28.25 24.98 -3.38
N GLN A 145 -27.81 25.98 -4.16
CA GLN A 145 -28.07 27.37 -3.82
C GLN A 145 -29.57 27.71 -3.89
N GLN A 146 -30.33 26.96 -4.70
CA GLN A 146 -31.77 27.15 -4.87
C GLN A 146 -32.58 26.22 -3.96
N HIS A 147 -32.14 24.97 -3.77
CA HIS A 147 -32.86 23.98 -2.99
C HIS A 147 -31.91 23.17 -2.10
N PRO A 148 -32.01 23.28 -0.76
CA PRO A 148 -31.24 22.44 0.15
C PRO A 148 -31.57 20.95 -0.05
N LEU A 149 -30.53 20.11 -0.07
CA LEU A 149 -30.63 18.66 -0.25
C LEU A 149 -30.20 17.95 1.04
N PRO A 150 -30.81 16.82 1.42
CA PRO A 150 -30.19 15.94 2.41
C PRO A 150 -28.84 15.43 1.86
N LEU A 151 -27.76 15.73 2.58
CA LEU A 151 -26.41 15.28 2.24
C LEU A 151 -25.84 14.46 3.39
N HIS A 152 -24.99 13.50 3.06
CA HIS A 152 -24.33 12.61 4.02
C HIS A 152 -22.82 12.86 4.02
N PRO A 153 -22.34 13.98 4.62
CA PRO A 153 -20.92 14.32 4.62
C PRO A 153 -20.05 13.29 5.37
N LYS A 154 -20.66 12.49 6.25
CA LYS A 154 -19.99 11.41 6.98
C LYS A 154 -19.32 10.40 6.04
N ASP A 155 -20.01 10.03 4.96
CA ASP A 155 -19.50 9.03 4.02
C ASP A 155 -18.27 9.59 3.26
N SER A 156 -18.27 10.88 2.91
CA SER A 156 -17.11 11.54 2.30
C SER A 156 -15.90 11.63 3.23
N ILE A 157 -16.13 11.81 4.54
CA ILE A 157 -15.07 11.77 5.56
C ILE A 157 -14.49 10.35 5.67
N GLU A 158 -15.36 9.34 5.75
CA GLU A 158 -14.97 7.94 5.81
C GLU A 158 -14.17 7.53 4.58
N PHE A 159 -14.65 7.89 3.38
CA PHE A 159 -13.93 7.68 2.13
C PHE A 159 -12.54 8.29 2.13
N ARG A 160 -12.42 9.54 2.62
CA ARG A 160 -11.12 10.19 2.77
C ARG A 160 -10.21 9.43 3.73
N ASN A 161 -10.73 8.97 4.87
CA ASN A 161 -9.95 8.23 5.84
C ASN A 161 -9.42 6.92 5.25
N ILE A 162 -10.26 6.13 4.59
CA ILE A 162 -9.84 4.90 3.90
C ILE A 162 -8.74 5.21 2.87
N CYS A 163 -8.89 6.29 2.09
CA CYS A 163 -7.85 6.72 1.16
C CYS A 163 -6.54 7.16 1.85
N SER A 164 -6.61 7.71 3.07
CA SER A 164 -5.43 7.97 3.90
C SER A 164 -4.75 6.66 4.34
N HIS A 165 -5.52 5.65 4.74
CA HIS A 165 -4.97 4.34 5.10
C HIS A 165 -4.22 3.70 3.92
N MET A 166 -4.82 3.70 2.72
CA MET A 166 -4.14 3.23 1.50
C MET A 166 -2.86 4.02 1.18
N ALA A 167 -2.84 5.32 1.47
CA ALA A 167 -1.64 6.14 1.24
C ALA A 167 -0.47 5.78 2.15
N LEU A 168 -0.78 5.29 3.37
CA LEU A 168 0.21 4.84 4.34
C LEU A 168 0.61 3.37 4.13
N GLN A 169 -0.27 2.55 3.55
CA GLN A 169 -0.07 1.11 3.33
C GLN A 169 -0.27 0.76 1.86
N ARG A 170 0.78 0.95 1.04
CA ARG A 170 0.71 0.74 -0.42
C ARG A 170 0.84 -0.71 -0.87
N GLU A 171 1.21 -1.62 0.02
CA GLU A 171 1.51 -3.01 -0.31
C GLU A 171 0.73 -4.02 0.55
N GLY A 172 0.46 -5.18 -0.04
CA GLY A 172 -0.06 -6.35 0.66
C GLY A 172 -1.59 -6.44 0.72
N GLN A 173 -2.08 -7.41 1.49
CA GLN A 173 -3.52 -7.69 1.56
C GLN A 173 -4.33 -6.54 2.14
N GLN A 174 -3.76 -5.72 3.03
CA GLN A 174 -4.49 -4.61 3.64
C GLN A 174 -4.83 -3.53 2.60
N PHE A 175 -3.89 -3.21 1.72
CA PHE A 175 -4.14 -2.30 0.60
C PHE A 175 -5.33 -2.74 -0.26
N GLU A 176 -5.42 -4.04 -0.55
CA GLU A 176 -6.52 -4.57 -1.38
C GLU A 176 -7.87 -4.51 -0.68
N ARG A 177 -7.89 -4.71 0.64
CA ARG A 177 -9.08 -4.56 1.48
C ARG A 177 -9.51 -3.10 1.51
N ASP A 178 -8.59 -2.18 1.80
CA ASP A 178 -8.86 -0.74 1.82
C ASP A 178 -9.33 -0.25 0.45
N LEU A 179 -8.76 -0.76 -0.66
CA LEU A 179 -9.21 -0.44 -2.02
C LEU A 179 -10.63 -0.96 -2.29
N HIS A 180 -10.99 -2.14 -1.76
CA HIS A 180 -12.34 -2.64 -1.82
C HIS A 180 -13.31 -1.79 -0.98
N GLU A 181 -12.93 -1.42 0.24
CA GLU A 181 -13.73 -0.57 1.12
C GLU A 181 -13.93 0.83 0.53
N ALA A 182 -12.89 1.44 -0.02
CA ALA A 182 -12.97 2.73 -0.70
C ALA A 182 -13.95 2.68 -1.88
N HIS A 183 -13.93 1.59 -2.64
CA HIS A 183 -14.89 1.35 -3.70
C HIS A 183 -16.34 1.27 -3.19
N GLN A 184 -16.61 0.48 -2.14
CA GLN A 184 -17.96 0.36 -1.57
C GLN A 184 -18.44 1.69 -0.97
N CYS A 185 -17.53 2.43 -0.33
CA CYS A 185 -17.82 3.73 0.25
C CYS A 185 -18.19 4.74 -0.85
N LEU A 186 -17.42 4.80 -1.94
CA LEU A 186 -17.73 5.68 -3.08
C LEU A 186 -19.07 5.33 -3.73
N LYS A 187 -19.34 4.02 -3.92
CA LYS A 187 -20.64 3.54 -4.40
C LYS A 187 -21.78 4.06 -3.51
N THR A 188 -21.65 3.91 -2.20
CA THR A 188 -22.64 4.32 -1.22
C THR A 188 -22.90 5.83 -1.26
N ILE A 189 -21.84 6.65 -1.41
CA ILE A 189 -21.96 8.10 -1.57
C ILE A 189 -22.84 8.42 -2.80
N ILE A 190 -22.53 7.82 -3.95
CA ILE A 190 -23.26 8.08 -5.20
C ILE A 190 -24.72 7.62 -5.10
N GLU A 191 -24.97 6.44 -4.53
CA GLU A 191 -26.33 5.92 -4.32
C GLU A 191 -27.15 6.83 -3.40
N LYS A 192 -26.57 7.30 -2.29
CA LYS A 192 -27.24 8.23 -1.38
C LYS A 192 -27.51 9.59 -2.03
N LEU A 193 -26.61 10.08 -2.87
CA LEU A 193 -26.85 11.29 -3.67
C LEU A 193 -28.01 11.09 -4.66
N LEU A 194 -28.04 9.95 -5.38
CA LEU A 194 -29.14 9.62 -6.29
C LEU A 194 -30.49 9.52 -5.56
N CYS A 195 -30.53 8.84 -4.41
CA CYS A 195 -31.72 8.75 -3.56
C CYS A 195 -32.19 10.13 -3.08
N SER A 196 -31.26 10.98 -2.65
CA SER A 196 -31.57 12.35 -2.22
C SER A 196 -32.14 13.17 -3.36
N LEU A 197 -31.55 13.06 -4.56
CA LEU A 197 -32.01 13.75 -5.75
C LEU A 197 -33.36 13.23 -6.24
N ALA A 198 -33.70 11.96 -6.03
CA ALA A 198 -34.97 11.38 -6.48
C ALA A 198 -36.21 12.06 -5.87
N ILE A 199 -36.06 12.71 -4.71
CA ILE A 199 -37.12 13.46 -4.03
C ILE A 199 -37.56 14.69 -4.84
N PHE A 200 -36.70 15.23 -5.71
CA PHE A 200 -36.93 16.49 -6.44
C PHE A 200 -37.25 16.24 -7.91
N PRO A 201 -38.53 16.25 -8.36
CA PRO A 201 -38.88 15.86 -9.72
C PRO A 201 -38.43 16.84 -10.83
N SER A 202 -37.82 17.98 -10.49
CA SER A 202 -37.46 19.02 -11.45
C SER A 202 -36.46 18.57 -12.52
N ASP A 203 -36.67 19.04 -13.75
CA ASP A 203 -35.82 18.73 -14.91
C ASP A 203 -34.38 19.22 -14.75
N SER A 204 -34.16 20.24 -13.92
CA SER A 204 -32.83 20.77 -13.56
C SER A 204 -31.90 19.71 -12.95
N TYR A 205 -32.44 18.65 -12.34
CA TYR A 205 -31.66 17.57 -11.75
C TYR A 205 -31.37 16.41 -12.71
N ILE A 206 -31.99 16.40 -13.91
CA ILE A 206 -31.76 15.33 -14.89
C ILE A 206 -30.28 15.20 -15.26
N PRO A 207 -29.54 16.27 -15.59
CA PRO A 207 -28.11 16.15 -15.94
C PRO A 207 -27.27 15.57 -14.80
N VAL A 208 -27.52 16.01 -13.55
CA VAL A 208 -26.81 15.51 -12.37
C VAL A 208 -27.08 14.02 -12.16
N ARG A 209 -28.35 13.60 -12.20
CA ARG A 209 -28.72 12.19 -12.03
C ARG A 209 -28.13 11.31 -13.11
N SER A 210 -28.15 11.76 -14.36
CA SER A 210 -27.56 11.03 -15.49
C SER A 210 -26.05 10.87 -15.31
N ALA A 211 -25.34 11.94 -14.91
CA ALA A 211 -23.91 11.88 -14.65
C ALA A 211 -23.58 10.94 -13.47
N LEU A 212 -24.30 11.03 -12.35
CA LEU A 212 -24.11 10.15 -11.20
C LEU A 212 -24.38 8.68 -11.53
N ARG A 213 -25.42 8.39 -12.34
CA ARG A 213 -25.68 7.02 -12.83
C ARG A 213 -24.56 6.52 -13.72
N GLN A 214 -24.01 7.38 -14.58
CA GLN A 214 -22.87 7.01 -15.42
C GLN A 214 -21.64 6.65 -14.58
N ILE A 215 -21.33 7.48 -13.57
CA ILE A 215 -20.22 7.20 -12.64
C ILE A 215 -20.46 5.85 -11.93
N LEU A 216 -21.67 5.63 -11.42
CA LEU A 216 -22.03 4.38 -10.75
C LEU A 216 -21.89 3.16 -11.69
N GLN A 217 -22.35 3.26 -12.93
CA GLN A 217 -22.20 2.18 -13.92
C GLN A 217 -20.72 1.87 -14.20
N ASN A 218 -19.91 2.91 -14.39
CA ASN A 218 -18.46 2.76 -14.60
C ASN A 218 -17.76 2.09 -13.41
N LEU A 219 -18.27 2.36 -12.20
CA LEU A 219 -17.78 1.79 -10.96
C LEU A 219 -18.18 0.31 -10.81
N LEU A 220 -19.40 -0.06 -11.21
CA LEU A 220 -19.92 -1.43 -11.13
C LEU A 220 -19.38 -2.36 -12.22
N ALA A 221 -18.81 -1.82 -13.30
CA ALA A 221 -18.17 -2.61 -14.36
C ALA A 221 -16.79 -3.20 -13.94
N MET A 222 -16.53 -3.32 -12.64
CA MET A 222 -15.28 -3.82 -12.05
C MET A 222 -15.47 -5.19 -11.41
#